data_AF-A0A643ETL2-F1
#
_entry.id   AF-A0A643ETL2-F1
#
_cell.length_a   1.000
_cell.length_b   1.000
_cell.length_c   1.000
_cell.angle_alpha   90.00
_cell.angle_beta   90.00
_cell.angle_gamma   90.00
#
_symmetry.space_group_name_H-M   'P 1'
#
loop_
_entity.id
_entity.type
_entity.pdbx_description
1 polymer ?
#
loop_
_entity_poly.entity_id
_entity_poly.type
_entity_poly.pdbx_seq_one_letter_code
_entity_poly.pdbx_strand_id
1 'polypeptide(L)'
;MDVRSITIEMVRSYAQACADAHACIERLRTSGYDLLVIPSRGASPFVDGARSYAHALRDEKYADFDPAAPRIKPIEELYVPFTADIADDFPISSLVIRRYWSRVVAAMIRRDAHDPALQFHLFLRSLSGALAMGSTNIEGGGSGRFIFIDTVVSGRAVCEIAAAFAEQGVTQCHYILVIDEAGCRLKAEYRQKINALVAAGMATKILVDRIFTEDEGPAMSGIWTVTFPALMLQAQNMIEGLEDAVGAGLYYHEVAKRQDKSNSAITTSNGILGTMLFAAVRGCDDSAARFLDKFQDHVSGSGLQAQNVTKRIAGPLVRANLPTVSDTIVSGSHVLRAQMSDGDAQKIVASFLDE
;
A
#
# COMPACT_ATOMS: atom_id res chain seq x y z
N MET A 1 -9.31 -15.23 -4.84
CA MET A 1 -9.55 -16.29 -3.84
C MET A 1 -11.05 -16.52 -3.76
N ASP A 2 -11.53 -17.71 -3.40
CA ASP A 2 -12.94 -17.84 -3.02
C ASP A 2 -13.12 -17.29 -1.60
N VAL A 3 -13.86 -16.19 -1.43
CA VAL A 3 -14.10 -15.57 -0.12
C VAL A 3 -14.76 -16.56 0.87
N ARG A 4 -15.51 -17.53 0.36
CA ARG A 4 -16.16 -18.58 1.17
C ARG A 4 -15.17 -19.59 1.75
N SER A 5 -13.92 -19.61 1.28
CA SER A 5 -12.87 -20.46 1.83
C SER A 5 -12.19 -19.87 3.08
N ILE A 6 -12.49 -18.61 3.43
CA ILE A 6 -11.94 -17.98 4.63
C ILE A 6 -12.52 -18.65 5.88
N THR A 7 -11.66 -19.07 6.81
CA THR A 7 -12.07 -19.68 8.07
C THR A 7 -11.85 -18.74 9.26
N ILE A 8 -12.44 -19.07 10.41
CA ILE A 8 -12.25 -18.29 11.63
C ILE A 8 -10.79 -18.32 12.12
N GLU A 9 -10.08 -19.42 11.90
CA GLU A 9 -8.64 -19.54 12.23
C GLU A 9 -7.82 -18.57 11.38
N MET A 10 -8.11 -18.46 10.08
CA MET A 10 -7.46 -17.48 9.21
C MET A 10 -7.72 -16.05 9.69
N VAL A 11 -8.96 -15.75 10.09
CA VAL A 11 -9.34 -14.44 10.64
C VAL A 11 -8.57 -14.13 11.94
N ARG A 12 -8.45 -15.11 12.86
CA ARG A 12 -7.68 -14.94 14.10
C ARG A 12 -6.21 -14.70 13.83
N SER A 13 -5.60 -15.51 12.96
CA SER A 13 -4.19 -15.37 12.56
C SER A 13 -3.94 -14.00 11.93
N TYR A 14 -4.83 -13.54 11.06
CA TYR A 14 -4.78 -12.20 10.47
C TYR A 14 -4.92 -11.07 11.53
N ALA A 15 -5.89 -11.18 12.43
CA ALA A 15 -6.11 -10.20 13.48
C ALA A 15 -4.92 -10.11 14.46
N GLN A 16 -4.32 -11.25 14.80
CA GLN A 16 -3.10 -11.31 15.60
C GLN A 16 -1.93 -10.63 14.87
N ALA A 17 -1.79 -10.86 13.57
CA ALA A 17 -0.76 -10.20 12.77
C ALA A 17 -0.89 -8.67 12.74
N CYS A 18 -2.13 -8.14 12.74
CA CYS A 18 -2.37 -6.71 12.92
C CYS A 18 -1.91 -6.20 14.29
N ALA A 19 -2.16 -6.96 15.37
CA ALA A 19 -1.69 -6.61 16.70
C ALA A 19 -0.15 -6.65 16.81
N ASP A 20 0.49 -7.66 16.21
CA ASP A 20 1.94 -7.80 16.16
C ASP A 20 2.58 -6.67 15.34
N ALA A 21 1.95 -6.27 14.23
CA ALA A 21 2.36 -5.13 13.43
C ALA A 21 2.31 -3.82 14.25
N HIS A 22 1.22 -3.58 14.99
CA HIS A 22 1.12 -2.44 15.91
C HIS A 22 2.26 -2.43 16.94
N ALA A 23 2.46 -3.55 17.65
CA ALA A 23 3.51 -3.66 18.66
C ALA A 23 4.90 -3.41 18.09
N CYS A 24 5.17 -3.92 16.88
CA CYS A 24 6.44 -3.70 16.20
C CYS A 24 6.64 -2.23 15.78
N ILE A 25 5.61 -1.61 15.18
CA ILE A 25 5.63 -0.19 14.79
C ILE A 25 5.88 0.69 16.01
N GLU A 26 5.18 0.48 17.12
CA GLU A 26 5.36 1.27 18.34
C GLU A 26 6.75 1.11 18.95
N ARG A 27 7.30 -0.11 18.98
CA ARG A 27 8.67 -0.36 19.46
C ARG A 27 9.72 0.33 18.59
N LEU A 28 9.55 0.32 17.28
CA LEU A 28 10.46 1.00 16.36
C LEU A 28 10.30 2.52 16.48
N ARG A 29 9.07 3.02 16.61
CA ARG A 29 8.78 4.44 16.82
C ARG A 29 9.46 4.98 18.08
N THR A 30 9.38 4.25 19.21
CA THR A 30 10.10 4.63 20.45
C THR A 30 11.62 4.54 20.31
N SER A 31 12.13 3.79 19.33
CA SER A 31 13.54 3.69 18.97
C SER A 31 14.01 4.74 17.95
N GLY A 32 13.15 5.71 17.62
CA GLY A 32 13.48 6.86 16.77
C GLY A 32 13.17 6.68 15.28
N TYR A 33 12.36 5.69 14.90
CA TYR A 33 11.80 5.61 13.55
C TYR A 33 10.60 6.55 13.44
N ASP A 34 10.62 7.48 12.48
CA ASP A 34 9.60 8.54 12.36
C ASP A 34 8.76 8.47 11.08
N LEU A 35 9.07 7.54 10.18
CA LEU A 35 8.34 7.30 8.93
C LEU A 35 7.98 5.82 8.75
N LEU A 36 6.75 5.54 8.31
CA LEU A 36 6.23 4.23 7.92
C LEU A 36 5.93 4.23 6.41
N VAL A 37 6.73 3.52 5.64
CA VAL A 37 6.56 3.33 4.21
C VAL A 37 5.67 2.12 3.94
N ILE A 38 4.59 2.34 3.19
CA ILE A 38 3.56 1.36 2.85
C ILE A 38 3.57 1.15 1.33
N PRO A 39 4.22 0.07 0.85
CA PRO A 39 4.63 -0.12 -0.53
C PRO A 39 3.59 -0.83 -1.41
N SER A 40 2.59 -1.44 -0.79
CA SER A 40 1.67 -2.36 -1.44
C SER A 40 0.24 -2.20 -0.92
N ARG A 41 -0.72 -2.59 -1.76
CA ARG A 41 -2.14 -2.67 -1.35
C ARG A 41 -2.38 -3.77 -0.32
N GLY A 42 -1.56 -4.83 -0.34
CA GLY A 42 -1.63 -5.92 0.62
C GLY A 42 -1.25 -5.49 2.03
N ALA A 43 -0.33 -4.52 2.18
CA ALA A 43 0.11 -4.03 3.48
C ALA A 43 -0.91 -3.09 4.16
N SER A 44 -1.69 -2.31 3.39
CA SER A 44 -2.61 -1.30 3.97
C SER A 44 -3.59 -1.89 4.98
N PRO A 45 -4.27 -3.03 4.72
CA PRO A 45 -5.17 -3.65 5.69
C PRO A 45 -4.52 -4.02 7.03
N PHE A 46 -3.24 -4.42 7.03
CA PHE A 46 -2.52 -4.71 8.27
C PHE A 46 -2.21 -3.43 9.05
N VAL A 47 -1.90 -2.33 8.35
CA VAL A 47 -1.71 -1.01 8.97
C VAL A 47 -3.04 -0.49 9.55
N ASP A 48 -4.13 -0.57 8.78
CA ASP A 48 -5.47 -0.17 9.23
C ASP A 48 -5.95 -1.02 10.42
N GLY A 49 -5.69 -2.32 10.39
CA GLY A 49 -5.94 -3.24 11.50
C GLY A 49 -5.10 -2.91 12.74
N ALA A 50 -3.80 -2.62 12.56
CA ALA A 50 -2.91 -2.20 13.63
C ALA A 50 -3.39 -0.89 14.31
N ARG A 51 -3.85 0.09 13.52
CA ARG A 51 -4.47 1.32 14.06
C ARG A 51 -5.74 1.01 14.84
N SER A 52 -6.61 0.16 14.31
CA SER A 52 -7.86 -0.25 14.97
C SER A 52 -7.58 -0.95 16.31
N TYR A 53 -6.57 -1.81 16.36
CA TYR A 53 -6.09 -2.43 17.59
C TYR A 53 -5.56 -1.41 18.59
N ALA A 54 -4.77 -0.43 18.13
CA ALA A 54 -4.28 0.67 18.98
C ALA A 54 -5.44 1.46 19.62
N HIS A 55 -6.52 1.70 18.87
CA HIS A 55 -7.74 2.32 19.38
C HIS A 55 -8.42 1.45 20.44
N ALA A 56 -8.53 0.13 20.19
CA ALA A 56 -9.08 -0.82 21.16
C ALA A 56 -8.33 -0.79 22.50
N LEU A 57 -6.99 -0.79 22.45
CA LEU A 57 -6.14 -0.70 23.64
C LEU A 57 -6.32 0.62 24.40
N ARG A 58 -6.65 1.71 23.69
CA ARG A 58 -6.96 3.00 24.32
C ARG A 58 -8.33 2.95 25.00
N ASP A 59 -9.36 2.40 24.35
CA ASP A 59 -10.71 2.22 24.90
C ASP A 59 -10.71 1.39 26.20
N GLU A 60 -9.87 0.34 26.28
CA GLU A 60 -9.68 -0.42 27.51
C GLU A 60 -8.94 0.39 28.60
N LYS A 61 -8.08 1.33 28.22
CA LYS A 61 -7.30 2.21 29.12
C LYS A 61 -7.97 3.56 29.40
N TYR A 62 -9.11 3.90 28.79
CA TYR A 62 -9.82 5.16 29.03
C TYR A 62 -10.33 5.28 30.47
N ALA A 63 -10.33 4.20 31.24
CA ALA A 63 -10.51 4.24 32.69
C ALA A 63 -9.41 5.06 33.41
N ASP A 64 -8.21 5.17 32.82
CA ASP A 64 -7.01 5.83 33.36
C ASP A 64 -6.53 7.01 32.48
N PHE A 65 -7.42 7.65 31.72
CA PHE A 65 -7.06 8.75 30.82
C PHE A 65 -6.51 9.97 31.58
N ASP A 66 -5.19 10.19 31.51
CA ASP A 66 -4.53 11.42 31.98
C ASP A 66 -4.45 12.45 30.83
N PRO A 67 -5.22 13.55 30.88
CA PRO A 67 -5.16 14.62 29.88
C PRO A 67 -3.82 15.37 29.85
N ALA A 68 -2.97 15.21 30.88
CA ALA A 68 -1.63 15.79 30.95
C ALA A 68 -0.54 14.90 30.32
N ALA A 69 -0.86 13.66 29.95
CA ALA A 69 0.10 12.77 29.29
C ALA A 69 0.60 13.39 27.97
N PRO A 70 1.91 13.30 27.66
CA PRO A 70 2.45 13.84 26.42
C PRO A 70 1.70 13.25 25.22
N ARG A 71 1.19 14.11 24.33
CA ARG A 71 0.62 13.65 23.07
C ARG A 71 1.71 12.97 22.25
N ILE A 72 1.63 11.65 22.17
CA ILE A 72 2.51 10.85 21.33
C ILE A 72 2.27 11.26 19.88
N LYS A 73 3.27 11.87 19.22
CA LYS A 73 3.20 12.18 17.79
C LYS A 73 3.01 10.85 17.03
N PRO A 74 1.95 10.71 16.21
CA PRO A 74 1.81 9.54 15.34
C PRO A 74 3.02 9.41 14.41
N ILE A 75 3.37 8.17 14.06
CA ILE A 75 4.35 7.94 12.99
C ILE A 75 3.75 8.45 11.68
N GLU A 76 4.57 9.11 10.86
CA GLU A 76 4.12 9.58 9.56
C GLU A 76 4.03 8.41 8.58
N GLU A 77 3.01 8.40 7.71
CA GLU A 77 2.76 7.28 6.79
C GLU A 77 2.96 7.75 5.34
N LEU A 78 3.80 7.02 4.60
CA LEU A 78 4.08 7.25 3.19
C LEU A 78 3.61 6.06 2.35
N TYR A 79 2.56 6.28 1.58
CA TYR A 79 2.02 5.30 0.64
C TYR A 79 2.69 5.45 -0.74
N VAL A 80 3.36 4.40 -1.21
CA VAL A 80 4.17 4.42 -2.46
C VAL A 80 4.01 3.12 -3.24
N PRO A 81 3.57 3.12 -4.50
CA PRO A 81 3.11 1.90 -5.18
C PRO A 81 4.21 1.03 -5.81
N PHE A 82 5.08 0.46 -4.97
CA PHE A 82 6.16 -0.44 -5.39
C PHE A 82 5.70 -1.70 -6.12
N THR A 83 4.48 -2.17 -5.86
CA THR A 83 3.93 -3.41 -6.42
C THR A 83 2.84 -3.19 -7.47
N ALA A 84 2.73 -1.97 -7.99
CA ALA A 84 1.82 -1.65 -9.07
C ALA A 84 2.40 -2.05 -10.42
N ASP A 85 2.42 -3.36 -10.68
CA ASP A 85 2.91 -3.88 -11.95
C ASP A 85 2.09 -3.33 -13.12
N ILE A 86 2.79 -2.73 -14.08
CA ILE A 86 2.23 -2.39 -15.38
C ILE A 86 2.15 -3.72 -16.15
N ALA A 87 0.94 -4.24 -16.37
CA ALA A 87 0.68 -5.58 -16.93
C ALA A 87 1.53 -5.97 -18.17
N ASP A 88 1.56 -7.28 -18.45
CA ASP A 88 2.42 -8.04 -19.39
C ASP A 88 2.60 -7.48 -20.81
N ASP A 89 1.77 -6.52 -21.24
CA ASP A 89 1.86 -5.87 -22.56
C ASP A 89 3.04 -4.90 -22.68
N PHE A 90 3.65 -4.51 -21.55
CA PHE A 90 4.87 -3.69 -21.53
C PHE A 90 6.07 -4.56 -21.19
N PRO A 91 7.20 -4.48 -21.93
CA PRO A 91 8.40 -5.28 -21.70
C PRO A 91 9.21 -4.76 -20.49
N ILE A 92 8.52 -4.41 -19.40
CA ILE A 92 9.10 -3.80 -18.22
C ILE A 92 9.07 -4.83 -17.10
N SER A 93 10.25 -5.14 -16.57
CA SER A 93 10.35 -6.00 -15.40
C SER A 93 9.93 -5.27 -14.11
N SER A 94 9.33 -6.00 -13.17
CA SER A 94 8.99 -5.47 -11.84
C SER A 94 10.19 -4.94 -11.06
N LEU A 95 11.43 -5.36 -11.39
CA LEU A 95 12.66 -4.81 -10.81
C LEU A 95 12.84 -3.32 -11.14
N VAL A 96 12.52 -2.91 -12.38
CA VAL A 96 12.66 -1.51 -12.82
C VAL A 96 11.68 -0.62 -12.07
N ILE A 97 10.43 -1.08 -11.88
CA ILE A 97 9.41 -0.40 -11.08
C ILE A 97 9.90 -0.21 -9.63
N ARG A 98 10.45 -1.26 -9.03
CA ARG A 98 10.96 -1.23 -7.65
C ARG A 98 12.17 -0.31 -7.50
N ARG A 99 13.05 -0.24 -8.51
CA ARG A 99 14.17 0.70 -8.53
C ARG A 99 13.72 2.15 -8.58
N TYR A 100 12.77 2.47 -9.47
CA TYR A 100 12.18 3.81 -9.55
C TYR A 100 11.61 4.25 -8.20
N TRP A 101 10.75 3.42 -7.58
CA TRP A 101 10.16 3.77 -6.29
C TRP A 101 11.18 3.81 -5.14
N SER A 102 12.20 2.96 -5.18
CA SER A 102 13.30 3.02 -4.20
C SER A 102 14.04 4.36 -4.29
N ARG A 103 14.26 4.86 -5.52
CA ARG A 103 14.87 6.18 -5.75
C ARG A 103 13.98 7.31 -5.25
N VAL A 104 12.68 7.29 -5.57
CA VAL A 104 11.72 8.29 -5.07
C VAL A 104 11.74 8.35 -3.54
N VAL A 105 11.64 7.19 -2.88
CA VAL A 105 11.68 7.12 -1.41
C VAL A 105 13.04 7.56 -0.86
N ALA A 106 14.15 7.18 -1.50
CA ALA A 106 15.49 7.62 -1.10
C ALA A 106 15.65 9.14 -1.17
N ALA A 107 15.18 9.76 -2.26
CA ALA A 107 15.19 11.21 -2.44
C ALA A 107 14.31 11.91 -1.39
N MET A 108 13.13 11.38 -1.09
CA MET A 108 12.26 11.89 -0.01
C MET A 108 12.95 11.86 1.36
N ILE A 109 13.56 10.72 1.72
CA ILE A 109 14.26 10.56 3.01
C ILE A 109 15.45 11.53 3.11
N ARG A 110 16.18 11.73 2.01
CA ARG A 110 17.32 12.66 1.93
C ARG A 110 16.92 14.12 1.83
N ARG A 111 15.62 14.39 1.60
CA ARG A 111 15.11 15.73 1.26
C ARG A 111 15.79 16.31 0.01
N ASP A 112 16.11 15.44 -0.94
CA ASP A 112 16.69 15.85 -2.22
C ASP A 112 15.60 16.30 -3.19
N ALA A 113 15.16 17.55 -3.02
CA ALA A 113 14.09 18.15 -3.82
C ALA A 113 14.45 18.33 -5.31
N HIS A 114 15.72 18.11 -5.70
CA HIS A 114 16.19 18.25 -7.08
C HIS A 114 16.30 16.90 -7.79
N ASP A 115 16.02 15.77 -7.13
CA ASP A 115 16.01 14.47 -7.81
C ASP A 115 14.85 14.41 -8.83
N PRO A 116 15.13 14.15 -10.12
CA PRO A 116 14.11 14.12 -11.16
C PRO A 116 12.97 13.12 -10.90
N ALA A 117 13.24 11.99 -10.24
CA ALA A 117 12.21 10.98 -9.96
C ALA A 117 11.26 11.48 -8.87
N LEU A 118 11.80 12.17 -7.86
CA LEU A 118 10.97 12.82 -6.85
C LEU A 118 10.14 13.96 -7.45
N GLN A 119 10.76 14.86 -8.21
CA GLN A 119 10.06 15.99 -8.84
C GLN A 119 8.93 15.50 -9.75
N PHE A 120 9.22 14.53 -10.62
CA PHE A 120 8.21 13.97 -11.51
C PHE A 120 7.09 13.25 -10.75
N HIS A 121 7.41 12.55 -9.66
CA HIS A 121 6.38 11.97 -8.80
C HIS A 121 5.49 13.05 -8.16
N LEU A 122 6.06 14.14 -7.65
CA LEU A 122 5.32 15.25 -7.06
C LEU A 122 4.44 15.96 -8.10
N PHE A 123 4.93 16.10 -9.33
CA PHE A 123 4.16 16.59 -10.47
C PHE A 123 2.97 15.69 -10.80
N LEU A 124 3.16 14.36 -10.90
CA LEU A 124 2.05 13.44 -11.14
C LEU A 124 1.00 13.49 -10.03
N ARG A 125 1.44 13.70 -8.78
CA ARG A 125 0.53 13.91 -7.65
C ARG A 125 -0.26 15.20 -7.78
N SER A 126 0.39 16.32 -8.14
CA SER A 126 -0.29 17.61 -8.28
C SER A 126 -1.34 17.57 -9.39
N LEU A 127 -1.02 16.95 -10.53
CA LEU A 127 -1.97 16.71 -11.63
C LEU A 127 -3.18 15.89 -11.20
N SER A 128 -2.96 14.89 -10.34
CA SER A 128 -4.02 13.97 -9.92
C SER A 128 -4.91 14.52 -8.81
N GLY A 129 -4.57 15.69 -8.26
CA GLY A 129 -5.38 16.43 -7.30
C GLY A 129 -5.84 15.59 -6.12
N ALA A 130 -7.17 15.53 -5.92
CA ALA A 130 -7.80 14.83 -4.80
C ALA A 130 -7.58 13.30 -4.83
N LEU A 131 -7.14 12.73 -5.97
CA LEU A 131 -6.79 11.31 -6.03
C LEU A 131 -5.52 11.00 -5.23
N ALA A 132 -4.52 11.87 -5.20
CA ALA A 132 -3.24 11.50 -4.58
C ALA A 132 -3.35 11.32 -3.05
N MET A 133 -3.03 10.13 -2.54
CA MET A 133 -3.02 9.79 -1.11
C MET A 133 -1.84 10.36 -0.33
N GLY A 134 -2.07 10.74 0.93
CA GLY A 134 -1.02 11.03 1.93
C GLY A 134 -0.40 12.42 1.79
N SER A 135 0.25 12.88 2.86
CA SER A 135 1.08 14.10 2.84
C SER A 135 2.33 13.84 2.00
N THR A 136 2.71 14.77 1.13
CA THR A 136 4.08 14.84 0.57
C THR A 136 5.04 15.57 1.49
N ASN A 137 4.49 16.36 2.42
CA ASN A 137 5.24 17.04 3.46
C ASN A 137 5.53 16.01 4.53
N ILE A 138 6.55 15.20 4.27
CA ILE A 138 7.20 14.34 5.24
C ILE A 138 7.89 15.26 6.27
N GLU A 139 7.10 15.77 7.22
CA GLU A 139 7.61 16.60 8.31
C GLU A 139 8.47 15.72 9.25
N GLY A 140 8.09 14.46 9.43
CA GLY A 140 8.79 13.38 10.11
C GLY A 140 9.53 12.48 9.13
N GLY A 141 10.85 12.36 9.29
CA GLY A 141 11.79 11.82 8.30
C GLY A 141 13.16 12.49 8.45
N GLY A 142 13.27 13.49 9.32
CA GLY A 142 14.53 14.12 9.69
C GLY A 142 15.50 13.16 10.38
N SER A 143 15.01 12.04 10.93
CA SER A 143 15.87 11.01 11.50
C SER A 143 16.65 10.20 10.45
N GLY A 144 16.15 10.16 9.21
CA GLY A 144 16.61 9.25 8.15
C GLY A 144 16.22 7.78 8.37
N ARG A 145 15.55 7.44 9.49
CA ARG A 145 15.13 6.07 9.86
C ARG A 145 13.66 5.85 9.54
N PHE A 146 13.36 4.79 8.80
CA PHE A 146 11.99 4.46 8.41
C PHE A 146 11.71 2.97 8.50
N ILE A 147 10.43 2.68 8.72
CA ILE A 147 9.87 1.34 8.73
C ILE A 147 9.32 1.06 7.34
N PHE A 148 9.56 -0.13 6.82
CA PHE A 148 8.98 -0.59 5.56
C PHE A 148 8.13 -1.82 5.83
N ILE A 149 6.81 -1.72 5.70
CA ILE A 149 5.88 -2.84 5.97
C ILE A 149 5.35 -3.42 4.66
N ASP A 150 5.54 -4.71 4.40
CA ASP A 150 5.04 -5.33 3.17
C ASP A 150 4.44 -6.72 3.42
N THR A 151 3.52 -7.13 2.56
CA THR A 151 3.07 -8.52 2.49
C THR A 151 4.02 -9.34 1.64
N VAL A 152 4.25 -10.59 2.04
CA VAL A 152 5.29 -11.44 1.45
C VAL A 152 4.73 -12.82 1.15
N VAL A 153 4.51 -13.08 -0.14
CA VAL A 153 4.09 -14.40 -0.64
C VAL A 153 5.30 -15.22 -1.08
N SER A 154 5.98 -14.80 -2.15
CA SER A 154 7.15 -15.53 -2.70
C SER A 154 8.49 -15.06 -2.12
N GLY A 155 8.54 -13.84 -1.57
CA GLY A 155 9.76 -13.16 -1.14
C GLY A 155 10.45 -12.31 -2.22
N ARG A 156 10.04 -12.41 -3.49
CA ARG A 156 10.69 -11.72 -4.60
C ARG A 156 10.66 -10.20 -4.46
N ALA A 157 9.48 -9.62 -4.25
CA ALA A 157 9.28 -8.17 -4.23
C ALA A 157 10.15 -7.49 -3.17
N VAL A 158 10.03 -7.93 -1.91
CA VAL A 158 10.81 -7.35 -0.81
C VAL A 158 12.32 -7.52 -0.99
N CYS A 159 12.79 -8.62 -1.59
CA CYS A 159 14.22 -8.80 -1.83
C CYS A 159 14.74 -7.89 -2.95
N GLU A 160 13.97 -7.67 -4.01
CA GLU A 160 14.32 -6.72 -5.07
C GLU A 160 14.29 -5.28 -4.54
N ILE A 161 13.32 -4.93 -3.69
CA ILE A 161 13.23 -3.63 -3.04
C ILE A 161 14.40 -3.40 -2.07
N ALA A 162 14.75 -4.39 -1.26
CA ALA A 162 15.90 -4.29 -0.36
C ALA A 162 17.21 -4.12 -1.14
N ALA A 163 17.39 -4.82 -2.26
CA ALA A 163 18.53 -4.62 -3.15
C ALA A 163 18.53 -3.22 -3.78
N ALA A 164 17.38 -2.75 -4.27
CA ALA A 164 17.27 -1.41 -4.84
C ALA A 164 17.51 -0.30 -3.80
N PHE A 165 17.05 -0.46 -2.57
CA PHE A 165 17.41 0.46 -1.48
C PHE A 165 18.90 0.46 -1.18
N ALA A 166 19.55 -0.71 -1.18
CA ALA A 166 20.99 -0.80 -1.00
C ALA A 166 21.76 -0.12 -2.14
N GLU A 167 21.33 -0.30 -3.40
CA GLU A 167 21.87 0.40 -4.58
C GLU A 167 21.74 1.92 -4.43
N GLN A 168 20.61 2.38 -3.87
CA GLN A 168 20.38 3.78 -3.59
C GLN A 168 21.13 4.28 -2.35
N GLY A 169 21.83 3.45 -1.58
CA GLY A 169 22.54 3.84 -0.35
C GLY A 169 21.62 4.09 0.86
N VAL A 170 20.44 3.48 0.88
CA VAL A 170 19.46 3.56 1.96
C VAL A 170 19.74 2.45 2.97
N THR A 171 20.25 2.81 4.16
CA THR A 171 20.74 1.85 5.17
C THR A 171 19.94 1.83 6.47
N GLN A 172 19.12 2.86 6.71
CA GLN A 172 18.37 3.06 7.95
C GLN A 172 16.90 2.59 7.79
N CYS A 173 16.72 1.39 7.26
CA CYS A 173 15.41 0.78 7.01
C CYS A 173 15.20 -0.43 7.92
N HIS A 174 14.05 -0.51 8.60
CA HIS A 174 13.60 -1.73 9.26
C HIS A 174 12.39 -2.31 8.54
N TYR A 175 12.48 -3.56 8.10
CA TYR A 175 11.41 -4.24 7.39
C TYR A 175 10.45 -4.95 8.36
N ILE A 176 9.16 -4.72 8.23
CA ILE A 176 8.11 -5.56 8.82
C ILE A 176 7.55 -6.43 7.70
N LEU A 177 7.77 -7.73 7.77
CA LEU A 177 7.45 -8.69 6.72
C LEU A 177 6.27 -9.54 7.15
N VAL A 178 5.09 -9.27 6.61
CA VAL A 178 3.87 -10.05 6.87
C VAL A 178 3.81 -11.18 5.86
N ILE A 179 4.11 -12.41 6.30
CA ILE A 179 4.37 -13.55 5.43
C ILE A 179 3.12 -14.44 5.33
N ASP A 180 2.64 -14.64 4.10
CA ASP A 180 1.47 -15.47 3.77
C ASP A 180 1.75 -16.97 3.96
N GLU A 181 0.69 -17.73 4.24
CA GLU A 181 0.71 -19.19 4.41
C GLU A 181 1.84 -19.70 5.33
N ALA A 182 2.10 -18.98 6.43
CA ALA A 182 3.21 -19.25 7.36
C ALA A 182 4.58 -19.42 6.65
N GLY A 183 4.74 -18.81 5.47
CA GLY A 183 5.94 -18.88 4.65
C GLY A 183 6.08 -20.15 3.81
N CYS A 184 5.04 -20.96 3.64
CA CYS A 184 5.08 -22.16 2.78
C CYS A 184 5.43 -21.81 1.32
N ARG A 185 4.98 -20.65 0.84
CA ARG A 185 5.19 -20.18 -0.55
C ARG A 185 6.50 -19.41 -0.77
N LEU A 186 7.28 -19.17 0.28
CA LEU A 186 8.58 -18.49 0.15
C LEU A 186 9.57 -19.38 -0.60
N LYS A 187 10.06 -18.89 -1.74
CA LYS A 187 11.12 -19.57 -2.51
C LYS A 187 12.42 -19.60 -1.72
N ALA A 188 13.20 -20.66 -1.86
CA ALA A 188 14.42 -20.89 -1.10
C ALA A 188 15.42 -19.72 -1.17
N GLU A 189 15.64 -19.19 -2.38
CA GLU A 189 16.54 -18.06 -2.63
C GLU A 189 16.16 -16.79 -1.84
N TYR A 190 14.87 -16.46 -1.79
CA TYR A 190 14.40 -15.27 -1.06
C TYR A 190 14.29 -15.53 0.43
N ARG A 191 13.97 -16.76 0.84
CA ARG A 191 13.98 -17.16 2.26
C ARG A 191 15.35 -16.93 2.88
N GLN A 192 16.44 -17.29 2.19
CA GLN A 192 17.81 -17.04 2.65
C GLN A 192 18.10 -15.55 2.81
N LYS A 193 17.74 -14.73 1.82
CA LYS A 193 17.91 -13.27 1.88
C LYS A 193 17.12 -12.63 3.03
N ILE A 194 15.86 -13.03 3.20
CA ILE A 194 15.01 -12.57 4.31
C ILE A 194 15.60 -13.00 5.66
N ASN A 195 16.09 -14.24 5.80
CA ASN A 195 16.75 -14.70 7.02
C ASN A 195 17.99 -13.87 7.34
N ALA A 196 18.78 -13.49 6.33
CA ALA A 196 19.94 -12.62 6.51
C ALA A 196 19.53 -11.23 7.02
N LEU A 197 18.47 -10.63 6.47
CA LEU A 197 17.93 -9.35 6.97
C LEU A 197 17.49 -9.45 8.45
N VAL A 198 16.82 -10.55 8.83
CA VAL A 198 16.42 -10.79 10.22
C VAL A 198 17.64 -10.96 11.13
N ALA A 199 18.63 -11.75 10.71
CA ALA A 199 19.85 -11.98 11.49
C ALA A 199 20.68 -10.69 11.68
N ALA A 200 20.62 -9.78 10.71
CA ALA A 200 21.23 -8.45 10.80
C ALA A 200 20.41 -7.46 11.65
N GLY A 201 19.27 -7.87 12.20
CA GLY A 201 18.38 -6.98 12.98
C GLY A 201 17.63 -5.96 12.13
N MET A 202 17.61 -6.11 10.81
CA MET A 202 16.96 -5.20 9.87
C MET A 202 15.53 -5.60 9.52
N ALA A 203 15.06 -6.78 9.94
CA ALA A 203 13.73 -7.25 9.62
C ALA A 203 13.05 -7.97 10.79
N THR A 204 11.72 -7.83 10.86
CA THR A 204 10.83 -8.60 11.74
C THR A 204 9.83 -9.35 10.86
N LYS A 205 9.66 -10.65 11.14
CA LYS A 205 8.68 -11.49 10.45
C LYS A 205 7.41 -11.58 11.29
N ILE A 206 6.27 -11.45 10.62
CA ILE A 206 4.95 -11.74 11.17
C ILE A 206 4.37 -12.83 10.27
N LEU A 207 4.10 -14.01 10.81
CA LEU A 207 3.58 -15.13 10.03
C LEU A 207 2.06 -15.10 10.09
N VAL A 208 1.40 -15.29 8.95
CA VAL A 208 -0.07 -15.31 8.84
C VAL A 208 -0.48 -16.58 8.10
N ASP A 209 -1.56 -17.19 8.54
CA ASP A 209 -2.08 -18.43 7.93
C ASP A 209 -2.56 -18.15 6.50
N ARG A 210 -3.21 -17.00 6.30
CA ARG A 210 -3.67 -16.56 4.99
C ARG A 210 -3.85 -15.05 4.92
N ILE A 211 -3.24 -14.42 3.93
CA ILE A 211 -3.51 -13.04 3.52
C ILE A 211 -4.67 -13.07 2.51
N PHE A 212 -5.89 -12.84 2.99
CA PHE A 212 -7.12 -12.91 2.18
C PHE A 212 -7.62 -11.56 1.66
N THR A 213 -6.88 -10.48 1.89
CA THR A 213 -7.22 -9.12 1.45
C THR A 213 -6.39 -8.65 0.25
N GLU A 214 -5.30 -9.34 -0.06
CA GLU A 214 -4.39 -9.00 -1.16
C GLU A 214 -4.98 -9.44 -2.49
N ASP A 215 -4.90 -8.59 -3.51
CA ASP A 215 -5.39 -8.84 -4.88
C ASP A 215 -6.87 -9.23 -5.03
N GLU A 216 -7.66 -9.29 -3.96
CA GLU A 216 -9.12 -9.50 -3.98
C GLU A 216 -9.92 -8.23 -4.32
N GLY A 217 -9.23 -7.26 -4.91
CA GLY A 217 -9.77 -5.97 -5.26
C GLY A 217 -9.68 -4.92 -4.14
N PRO A 218 -9.84 -3.65 -4.52
CA PRO A 218 -9.70 -2.51 -3.63
C PRO A 218 -10.87 -2.39 -2.64
N ALA A 219 -11.94 -3.14 -2.86
CA ALA A 219 -13.07 -3.25 -1.96
C ALA A 219 -12.77 -4.04 -0.67
N MET A 220 -11.67 -4.80 -0.68
CA MET A 220 -11.20 -5.63 0.43
C MET A 220 -10.01 -4.98 1.13
N SER A 221 -9.20 -4.23 0.38
CA SER A 221 -8.01 -3.55 0.89
C SER A 221 -8.21 -2.07 1.22
N GLY A 222 -9.32 -1.47 0.76
CA GLY A 222 -9.62 -0.04 0.95
C GLY A 222 -8.78 0.92 0.11
N ILE A 223 -7.86 0.40 -0.70
CA ILE A 223 -6.87 1.18 -1.45
C ILE A 223 -6.84 0.79 -2.92
N TRP A 224 -6.76 1.78 -3.80
CA TRP A 224 -6.62 1.60 -5.25
C TRP A 224 -5.27 2.09 -5.71
N THR A 225 -4.73 1.47 -6.76
CA THR A 225 -3.56 1.99 -7.46
C THR A 225 -3.89 2.32 -8.90
N VAL A 226 -3.55 3.52 -9.34
CA VAL A 226 -3.54 3.90 -10.76
C VAL A 226 -2.10 3.94 -11.24
N THR A 227 -1.85 3.50 -12.46
CA THR A 227 -0.57 3.64 -13.18
C THR A 227 -0.78 4.50 -14.42
N PHE A 228 0.27 5.22 -14.83
CA PHE A 228 0.27 6.11 -15.98
C PHE A 228 1.33 5.72 -17.02
N PRO A 229 1.20 4.59 -17.74
CA PRO A 229 2.28 4.10 -18.60
C PRO A 229 2.70 5.09 -19.70
N ALA A 230 1.74 5.76 -20.36
CA ALA A 230 2.05 6.72 -21.40
C ALA A 230 2.84 7.93 -20.87
N LEU A 231 2.51 8.43 -19.66
CA LEU A 231 3.30 9.50 -19.03
C LEU A 231 4.72 9.03 -18.69
N MET A 232 4.88 7.79 -18.24
CA MET A 232 6.22 7.23 -17.97
C MET A 232 7.07 7.13 -19.23
N LEU A 233 6.50 6.62 -20.33
CA LEU A 233 7.22 6.52 -21.60
C LEU A 233 7.67 7.89 -22.09
N GLN A 234 6.81 8.90 -22.00
CA GLN A 234 7.18 10.26 -22.40
C GLN A 234 8.23 10.86 -21.45
N ALA A 235 8.12 10.61 -20.14
CA ALA A 235 9.14 11.04 -19.16
C ALA A 235 10.52 10.44 -19.46
N GLN A 236 10.59 9.14 -19.76
CA GLN A 236 11.84 8.47 -20.16
C GLN A 236 12.50 9.10 -21.39
N ASN A 237 11.70 9.61 -22.33
CA ASN A 237 12.19 10.20 -23.57
C ASN A 237 12.60 11.68 -23.42
N MET A 238 12.04 12.38 -22.43
CA MET A 238 12.09 13.85 -22.36
C MET A 238 12.84 14.40 -21.15
N ILE A 239 12.94 13.63 -20.05
CA ILE A 239 13.50 14.10 -18.78
C ILE A 239 14.83 13.39 -18.53
N GLU A 240 15.91 14.15 -18.47
CA GLU A 240 17.24 13.64 -18.12
C GLU A 240 17.23 13.00 -16.73
N GLY A 241 17.82 11.81 -16.62
CA GLY A 241 17.87 11.05 -15.38
C GLY A 241 16.61 10.22 -15.10
N LEU A 242 15.63 10.16 -16.01
CA LEU A 242 14.46 9.27 -15.92
C LEU A 242 14.45 8.17 -16.99
N GLU A 243 15.58 7.86 -17.61
CA GLU A 243 15.67 6.88 -18.71
C GLU A 243 15.17 5.49 -18.28
N ASP A 244 15.45 5.09 -17.04
CA ASP A 244 15.02 3.83 -16.45
C ASP A 244 13.74 3.96 -15.59
N ALA A 245 13.07 5.11 -15.61
CA ALA A 245 11.91 5.36 -14.77
C ALA A 245 10.69 4.60 -15.29
N VAL A 246 10.19 3.65 -14.51
CA VAL A 246 8.95 2.95 -14.82
C VAL A 246 8.07 2.81 -13.58
N GLY A 247 6.76 2.82 -13.79
CA GLY A 247 5.80 2.44 -12.76
C GLY A 247 5.29 3.61 -11.93
N ALA A 248 5.33 4.85 -12.43
CA ALA A 248 4.63 5.91 -11.72
C ALA A 248 3.14 5.61 -11.68
N GLY A 249 2.66 5.71 -10.46
CA GLY A 249 1.32 5.42 -10.07
C GLY A 249 1.03 6.12 -8.77
N LEU A 250 -0.24 6.14 -8.42
CA LEU A 250 -0.73 6.79 -7.23
C LEU A 250 -1.66 5.86 -6.50
N TYR A 251 -1.56 5.91 -5.18
CA TYR A 251 -2.61 5.40 -4.32
C TYR A 251 -3.71 6.44 -4.15
N TYR A 252 -4.96 5.97 -4.06
CA TYR A 252 -6.09 6.84 -3.70
C TYR A 252 -7.11 6.07 -2.86
N HIS A 253 -7.69 6.74 -1.85
CA HIS A 253 -8.74 6.20 -0.94
C HIS A 253 -10.09 6.91 -1.11
N GLU A 254 -10.18 7.90 -2.00
CA GLU A 254 -11.31 8.85 -2.05
C GLU A 254 -12.67 8.17 -2.27
N VAL A 255 -12.69 6.94 -2.78
CA VAL A 255 -13.90 6.13 -2.84
C VAL A 255 -14.53 5.95 -1.46
N ALA A 256 -13.78 5.79 -0.37
CA ALA A 256 -14.36 5.66 0.98
C ALA A 256 -15.07 6.92 1.48
N LYS A 257 -14.78 8.10 0.90
CA LYS A 257 -15.35 9.40 1.29
C LYS A 257 -16.49 9.87 0.38
N ARG A 258 -16.81 9.14 -0.69
CA ARG A 258 -17.89 9.52 -1.61
C ARG A 258 -19.25 9.48 -0.92
N GLN A 259 -20.04 10.52 -1.15
CA GLN A 259 -21.41 10.65 -0.64
C GLN A 259 -22.47 10.16 -1.65
N ASP A 260 -22.07 9.86 -2.89
CA ASP A 260 -22.96 9.47 -3.98
C ASP A 260 -23.39 7.98 -3.96
N LYS A 261 -23.10 7.27 -2.86
CA LYS A 261 -23.37 5.84 -2.63
C LYS A 261 -22.71 4.86 -3.61
N SER A 262 -21.96 5.33 -4.60
CA SER A 262 -21.26 4.47 -5.57
C SER A 262 -20.22 3.54 -4.92
N ASN A 263 -19.81 3.91 -3.70
CA ASN A 263 -18.89 3.20 -2.82
C ASN A 263 -19.57 2.37 -1.72
N SER A 264 -20.89 2.40 -1.59
CA SER A 264 -21.60 1.89 -0.40
C SER A 264 -21.28 0.44 -0.09
N ALA A 265 -21.21 -0.42 -1.11
CA ALA A 265 -20.82 -1.82 -0.95
C ALA A 265 -19.40 -1.97 -0.40
N ILE A 266 -18.46 -1.10 -0.79
CA ILE A 266 -17.08 -1.12 -0.28
C ILE A 266 -17.05 -0.66 1.18
N THR A 267 -17.73 0.43 1.50
CA THR A 267 -17.82 0.93 2.88
C THR A 267 -18.40 -0.12 3.82
N THR A 268 -19.46 -0.82 3.40
CA THR A 268 -20.04 -1.94 4.15
C THR A 268 -19.03 -3.08 4.32
N SER A 269 -18.34 -3.50 3.26
CA SER A 269 -17.32 -4.56 3.30
C SER A 269 -16.21 -4.24 4.31
N ASN A 270 -15.64 -3.03 4.22
CA ASN A 270 -14.57 -2.57 5.12
C ASN A 270 -15.05 -2.45 6.57
N GLY A 271 -16.29 -1.98 6.80
CA GLY A 271 -16.88 -1.93 8.14
C GLY A 271 -17.06 -3.31 8.76
N ILE A 272 -17.54 -4.29 7.98
CA ILE A 272 -17.66 -5.69 8.43
C ILE A 272 -16.26 -6.26 8.71
N LEU A 273 -15.29 -6.09 7.80
CA LEU A 273 -13.91 -6.56 7.97
C LEU A 273 -13.27 -6.00 9.25
N GLY A 274 -13.35 -4.67 9.45
CA GLY A 274 -12.81 -4.03 10.65
C GLY A 274 -13.43 -4.57 11.94
N THR A 275 -14.76 -4.76 11.95
CA THR A 275 -15.47 -5.32 13.11
C THR A 275 -15.12 -6.79 13.35
N MET A 276 -14.98 -7.57 12.28
CA MET A 276 -14.57 -8.97 12.33
C MET A 276 -13.18 -9.12 12.94
N LEU A 277 -12.19 -8.36 12.45
CA LEU A 277 -10.82 -8.38 12.97
C LEU A 277 -10.75 -7.89 14.42
N PHE A 278 -11.53 -6.86 14.76
CA PHE A 278 -11.63 -6.36 16.14
C PHE A 278 -12.23 -7.41 17.09
N ALA A 279 -13.28 -8.11 16.68
CA ALA A 279 -13.84 -9.19 17.49
C ALA A 279 -12.83 -10.33 17.68
N ALA A 280 -12.13 -10.72 16.61
CA ALA A 280 -11.15 -11.80 16.63
C ALA A 280 -9.96 -11.48 17.55
N VAL A 281 -9.41 -10.27 17.51
CA VAL A 281 -8.27 -9.89 18.37
C VAL A 281 -8.63 -9.84 19.86
N ARG A 282 -9.92 -9.68 20.20
CA ARG A 282 -10.42 -9.75 21.59
C ARG A 282 -10.83 -11.17 22.02
N GLY A 283 -10.61 -12.18 21.18
CA GLY A 283 -11.04 -13.56 21.45
C GLY A 283 -12.56 -13.75 21.46
N CYS A 284 -13.32 -12.83 20.86
CA CYS A 284 -14.77 -12.91 20.76
C CYS A 284 -15.19 -13.73 19.54
N ASP A 285 -14.88 -15.03 19.58
CA ASP A 285 -14.99 -15.94 18.44
C ASP A 285 -16.39 -16.01 17.83
N ASP A 286 -17.43 -16.09 18.66
CA ASP A 286 -18.82 -16.12 18.18
C ASP A 286 -19.19 -14.84 17.41
N SER A 287 -18.68 -13.69 17.85
CA SER A 287 -18.91 -12.43 17.14
C SER A 287 -18.12 -12.38 15.85
N ALA A 288 -16.85 -12.77 15.89
CA ALA A 288 -16.00 -12.83 14.71
C ALA A 288 -16.56 -13.78 13.63
N ALA A 289 -17.05 -14.96 14.02
CA ALA A 289 -17.71 -15.91 13.12
C ALA A 289 -18.97 -15.32 12.48
N ARG A 290 -19.83 -14.66 13.26
CA ARG A 290 -21.04 -13.99 12.71
C ARG A 290 -20.70 -12.86 11.74
N PHE A 291 -19.60 -12.13 11.95
CA PHE A 291 -19.15 -11.12 11.00
C PHE A 291 -18.46 -11.73 9.78
N LEU A 292 -17.77 -12.86 9.94
CA LEU A 292 -17.22 -13.63 8.82
C LEU A 292 -18.32 -14.09 7.86
N ASP A 293 -19.41 -14.66 8.38
CA ASP A 293 -20.55 -15.08 7.54
C ASP A 293 -21.12 -13.89 6.75
N LYS A 294 -21.37 -12.77 7.43
CA LYS A 294 -21.85 -11.52 6.79
C LYS A 294 -20.88 -10.99 5.75
N PHE A 295 -19.58 -11.08 6.02
CA PHE A 295 -18.54 -10.63 5.11
C PHE A 295 -18.53 -11.47 3.84
N GLN A 296 -18.55 -12.80 3.99
CA GLN A 296 -18.57 -13.74 2.87
C GLN A 296 -19.82 -13.55 2.00
N ASP A 297 -20.99 -13.43 2.62
CA ASP A 297 -22.25 -13.18 1.92
C ASP A 297 -22.24 -11.85 1.17
N HIS A 298 -21.79 -10.78 1.83
CA HIS A 298 -21.76 -9.45 1.24
C HIS A 298 -20.77 -9.36 0.07
N VAL A 299 -19.54 -9.85 0.24
CA VAL A 299 -18.50 -9.82 -0.81
C VAL A 299 -18.94 -10.68 -2.00
N SER A 300 -19.47 -11.88 -1.76
CA SER A 300 -19.99 -12.77 -2.81
C SER A 300 -21.15 -12.14 -3.57
N GLY A 301 -22.12 -11.54 -2.85
CA GLY A 301 -23.34 -11.00 -3.43
C GLY A 301 -23.16 -9.66 -4.16
N SER A 302 -22.15 -8.88 -3.79
CA SER A 302 -21.88 -7.55 -4.37
C SER A 302 -20.97 -7.58 -5.61
N GLY A 303 -20.30 -8.71 -5.86
CA GLY A 303 -19.35 -8.86 -6.97
C GLY A 303 -18.10 -7.99 -6.81
N LEU A 304 -17.74 -7.61 -5.59
CA LEU A 304 -16.64 -6.68 -5.30
C LEU A 304 -15.26 -7.19 -5.74
N GLN A 305 -15.11 -8.51 -5.88
CA GLN A 305 -13.90 -9.16 -6.41
C GLN A 305 -13.80 -9.07 -7.95
N ALA A 306 -14.81 -8.55 -8.65
CA ALA A 306 -14.81 -8.47 -10.09
C ALA A 306 -14.13 -7.19 -10.61
N GLN A 307 -13.23 -7.35 -11.59
CA GLN A 307 -12.48 -6.23 -12.19
C GLN A 307 -13.38 -5.17 -12.83
N ASN A 308 -14.51 -5.59 -13.42
CA ASN A 308 -15.49 -4.67 -14.00
C ASN A 308 -16.13 -3.76 -12.94
N VAL A 309 -16.32 -4.25 -11.71
CA VAL A 309 -16.80 -3.43 -10.57
C VAL A 309 -15.74 -2.41 -10.19
N THR A 310 -14.47 -2.81 -10.14
CA THR A 310 -13.35 -1.88 -9.94
C THR A 310 -13.36 -0.79 -11.03
N LYS A 311 -13.39 -1.17 -12.32
CA LYS A 311 -13.43 -0.20 -13.45
C LYS A 311 -14.61 0.77 -13.34
N ARG A 312 -15.80 0.28 -13.00
CA ARG A 312 -17.03 1.08 -12.89
C ARG A 312 -16.95 2.13 -11.78
N ILE A 313 -16.35 1.79 -10.64
CA ILE A 313 -16.27 2.69 -9.47
C ILE A 313 -15.11 3.68 -9.63
N ALA A 314 -13.95 3.16 -10.01
CA ALA A 314 -12.68 3.88 -10.05
C ALA A 314 -12.47 4.68 -11.34
N GLY A 315 -12.80 4.12 -12.49
CA GLY A 315 -12.52 4.73 -13.80
C GLY A 315 -13.07 6.15 -13.95
N PRO A 316 -14.33 6.43 -13.56
CA PRO A 316 -14.86 7.79 -13.58
C PRO A 316 -14.07 8.79 -12.73
N LEU A 317 -13.50 8.37 -11.60
CA LEU A 317 -12.71 9.24 -10.73
C LEU A 317 -11.36 9.61 -11.37
N VAL A 318 -10.70 8.62 -11.98
CA VAL A 318 -9.46 8.84 -12.72
C VAL A 318 -9.69 9.86 -13.83
N ARG A 319 -10.75 9.70 -14.63
CA ARG A 319 -11.08 10.64 -15.71
C ARG A 319 -11.53 12.02 -15.24
N ALA A 320 -12.19 12.11 -14.09
CA ALA A 320 -12.62 13.40 -13.53
C ALA A 320 -11.44 14.27 -13.10
N ASN A 321 -10.36 13.66 -12.59
CA ASN A 321 -9.17 14.39 -12.16
C ASN A 321 -8.12 14.52 -13.27
N LEU A 322 -8.12 13.61 -14.25
CA LEU A 322 -7.23 13.64 -15.41
C LEU A 322 -8.07 13.52 -16.70
N PRO A 323 -8.62 14.64 -17.22
CA PRO A 323 -9.53 14.62 -18.38
C PRO A 323 -8.92 14.08 -19.68
N THR A 324 -7.59 14.06 -19.78
CA THR A 324 -6.84 13.48 -20.92
C THR A 324 -6.89 11.94 -20.94
N VAL A 325 -7.39 11.32 -19.87
CA VAL A 325 -7.56 9.87 -19.81
C VAL A 325 -8.82 9.46 -20.58
N SER A 326 -8.63 8.73 -21.68
CA SER A 326 -9.72 8.27 -22.55
C SER A 326 -10.43 7.02 -22.00
N ASP A 327 -9.69 6.11 -21.37
CA ASP A 327 -10.24 4.91 -20.73
C ASP A 327 -9.39 4.45 -19.54
N THR A 328 -9.89 3.49 -18.78
CA THR A 328 -9.17 2.84 -17.68
C THR A 328 -9.24 1.33 -17.86
N ILE A 329 -8.09 0.67 -17.92
CA ILE A 329 -7.98 -0.79 -17.95
C ILE A 329 -7.71 -1.27 -16.51
N VAL A 330 -8.25 -2.42 -16.12
CA VAL A 330 -8.04 -3.01 -14.79
C VAL A 330 -7.34 -4.35 -14.95
N SER A 331 -6.20 -4.53 -14.29
CA SER A 331 -5.43 -5.78 -14.36
C SER A 331 -6.01 -6.92 -13.53
N GLY A 332 -5.43 -8.12 -13.69
CA GLY A 332 -5.60 -9.29 -12.81
C GLY A 332 -5.70 -8.93 -11.33
N SER A 333 -4.71 -8.18 -10.87
CA SER A 333 -4.54 -7.75 -9.48
C SER A 333 -5.30 -6.45 -9.15
N HIS A 334 -6.23 -5.98 -9.99
CA HIS A 334 -6.99 -4.74 -9.76
C HIS A 334 -6.17 -3.44 -9.76
N VAL A 335 -5.01 -3.43 -10.44
CA VAL A 335 -4.30 -2.18 -10.73
C VAL A 335 -5.00 -1.47 -11.89
N LEU A 336 -5.32 -0.19 -11.73
CA LEU A 336 -5.90 0.64 -12.77
C LEU A 336 -4.79 1.20 -13.67
N ARG A 337 -5.03 1.19 -14.97
CA ARG A 337 -4.15 1.76 -15.97
C ARG A 337 -4.90 2.87 -16.68
N ALA A 338 -4.46 4.10 -16.49
CA ALA A 338 -4.99 5.25 -17.21
C ALA A 338 -4.51 5.20 -18.67
N GLN A 339 -5.45 5.09 -19.62
CA GLN A 339 -5.16 5.16 -21.05
C GLN A 339 -5.25 6.61 -21.50
N MET A 340 -4.23 7.10 -22.20
CA MET A 340 -4.21 8.42 -22.81
C MET A 340 -3.46 8.35 -24.13
N SER A 341 -3.69 9.32 -25.01
CA SER A 341 -2.96 9.40 -26.28
C SER A 341 -1.51 9.81 -26.05
N ASP A 342 -0.59 9.38 -26.93
CA ASP A 342 0.82 9.78 -26.85
C ASP A 342 0.97 11.30 -26.94
N GLY A 343 0.15 11.96 -27.76
CA GLY A 343 0.17 13.42 -27.90
C GLY A 343 -0.27 14.15 -26.64
N ASP A 344 -1.26 13.64 -25.89
CA ASP A 344 -1.67 14.22 -24.62
C ASP A 344 -0.63 13.94 -23.52
N ALA A 345 -0.07 12.73 -23.50
CA ALA A 345 1.00 12.38 -22.58
C ALA A 345 2.23 13.27 -22.78
N GLN A 346 2.64 13.49 -24.03
CA GLN A 346 3.77 14.33 -24.37
C GLN A 346 3.55 15.78 -23.94
N LYS A 347 2.35 16.35 -24.15
CA LYS A 347 2.02 17.70 -23.69
C LYS A 347 2.09 17.84 -22.17
N ILE A 348 1.61 16.84 -21.44
CA ILE A 348 1.66 16.82 -19.98
C ILE A 348 3.11 16.74 -19.49
N VAL A 349 3.94 15.88 -20.08
CA VAL A 349 5.36 15.79 -19.70
C VAL A 349 6.14 17.05 -20.11
N ALA A 350 5.80 17.67 -21.24
CA ALA A 350 6.37 18.95 -21.65
C ALA A 350 6.10 20.05 -20.61
N SER A 351 4.88 20.11 -20.05
CA SER A 351 4.57 21.13 -19.05
C SER A 351 5.35 20.96 -17.74
N PHE A 352 5.82 19.74 -17.42
CA PHE A 352 6.74 19.52 -16.29
C PHE A 352 8.11 20.16 -16.52
N LEU A 353 8.58 20.23 -17.77
CA LEU A 353 9.88 20.83 -18.11
C LEU A 353 9.83 22.36 -18.18
N ASP A 354 8.63 22.94 -18.28
CA ASP A 354 8.40 24.38 -18.35
C ASP A 354 8.22 25.04 -16.96
N GLU A 355 8.14 24.24 -15.88
CA GLU A 355 8.00 24.68 -14.46
C GLU A 355 9.35 24.95 -13.77
#